data_AF-A0A928SS23-F1
#
_entry.id   AF-A0A928SS23-F1
#
_cell.length_a   1.000
_cell.length_b   1.000
_cell.length_c   1.000
_cell.angle_alpha   90.00
_cell.angle_beta   90.00
_cell.angle_gamma   90.00
#
_symmetry.space_group_name_H-M   'P 1'
#
loop_
_entity.id
_entity.type
_entity.pdbx_description
1 polymer ?
#
loop_
_entity_poly.entity_id
_entity_poly.type
_entity_poly.pdbx_seq_one_letter_code
_entity_poly.pdbx_strand_id
1 'polypeptide(L)'
;MPDRTAKALESIAANVRRIRTAKGITQEKLAEETDLHLTYVQSIERGTRNISVGVLLALADALDVPVGRLLRDAKLEPPKRGRPKKRRVRRREP
;
A
#
# COMPACT_ATOMS: atom_id res chain seq x y z
N MET A 1 -1.56 26.30 -8.60
CA MET A 1 -1.34 24.90 -9.05
C MET A 1 -1.49 24.02 -7.83
N PRO A 2 -2.28 22.92 -7.85
CA PRO A 2 -2.27 21.97 -6.76
C PRO A 2 -0.83 21.46 -6.57
N ASP A 3 -0.43 21.25 -5.33
CA ASP A 3 0.90 20.71 -5.00
C ASP A 3 1.08 19.37 -5.72
N ARG A 4 1.97 19.34 -6.72
CA ARG A 4 2.27 18.14 -7.51
C ARG A 4 2.74 17.00 -6.62
N THR A 5 3.42 17.32 -5.52
CA THR A 5 3.91 16.35 -4.55
C THR A 5 2.73 15.72 -3.81
N ALA A 6 1.78 16.53 -3.33
CA ALA A 6 0.57 16.02 -2.67
C ALA A 6 -0.25 15.09 -3.58
N LYS A 7 -0.43 15.46 -4.86
CA LYS A 7 -1.12 14.60 -5.83
C LYS A 7 -0.38 13.28 -6.08
N ALA A 8 0.95 13.32 -6.16
CA ALA A 8 1.77 12.12 -6.33
C ALA A 8 1.68 11.20 -5.10
N LEU A 9 1.75 11.76 -3.89
CA LEU A 9 1.62 11.01 -2.64
C LEU A 9 0.23 10.37 -2.51
N GLU A 10 -0.84 11.07 -2.92
CA GLU A 10 -2.19 10.51 -2.97
C GLU A 10 -2.26 9.31 -3.92
N SER A 11 -1.72 9.45 -5.13
CA SER A 11 -1.71 8.39 -6.14
C SER A 11 -0.90 7.18 -5.69
N ILE A 12 0.27 7.40 -5.06
CA ILE A 12 1.09 6.34 -4.47
C ILE A 12 0.31 5.61 -3.39
N ALA A 13 -0.28 6.33 -2.44
CA ALA A 13 -1.05 5.75 -1.34
C ALA A 13 -2.21 4.87 -1.86
N ALA A 14 -2.95 5.39 -2.85
CA ALA A 14 -4.06 4.69 -3.46
C ALA A 14 -3.60 3.42 -4.20
N ASN A 15 -2.52 3.50 -4.97
CA ASN A 15 -2.01 2.37 -5.73
C ASN A 15 -1.39 1.29 -4.85
N VAL A 16 -0.58 1.65 -3.85
CA VAL A 16 -0.01 0.70 -2.88
C VAL A 16 -1.14 -0.09 -2.24
N ARG A 17 -2.14 0.61 -1.70
CA ARG A 17 -3.29 -0.03 -1.06
C ARG A 17 -4.09 -0.92 -2.01
N ARG A 18 -4.36 -0.44 -3.22
CA ARG A 18 -5.14 -1.18 -4.23
C ARG A 18 -4.42 -2.45 -4.67
N ILE A 19 -3.12 -2.37 -4.94
CA ILE A 19 -2.30 -3.50 -5.39
C ILE A 19 -2.12 -4.49 -4.24
N ARG A 20 -1.81 -4.00 -3.03
CA ARG A 20 -1.71 -4.83 -1.82
C ARG A 20 -2.98 -5.65 -1.58
N THR A 21 -4.14 -5.00 -1.61
CA THR A 21 -5.42 -5.68 -1.38
C THR A 21 -5.78 -6.65 -2.52
N ALA A 22 -5.47 -6.31 -3.77
CA ALA A 22 -5.63 -7.22 -4.90
C ALA A 22 -4.74 -8.48 -4.80
N LYS A 23 -3.53 -8.35 -4.24
CA LYS A 23 -2.64 -9.48 -3.94
C LYS A 23 -3.02 -10.26 -2.67
N GLY A 24 -3.98 -9.77 -1.89
CA GLY A 24 -4.44 -10.45 -0.66
C GLY A 24 -3.44 -10.43 0.50
N ILE A 25 -2.39 -9.61 0.42
CA ILE A 25 -1.38 -9.49 1.50
C ILE A 25 -1.83 -8.46 2.54
N THR A 26 -1.48 -8.67 3.81
CA THR A 26 -1.82 -7.74 4.90
C THR A 26 -0.84 -6.57 4.97
N GLN A 27 -1.15 -5.53 5.75
CA GLN A 27 -0.20 -4.43 5.95
C GLN A 27 1.04 -4.90 6.71
N GLU A 28 0.87 -5.83 7.65
CA GLU A 28 1.96 -6.49 8.38
C GLU A 28 2.86 -7.28 7.43
N LYS A 29 2.27 -7.99 6.47
CA LYS A 29 3.07 -8.73 5.49
C LYS A 29 3.87 -7.80 4.57
N LEU A 30 3.25 -6.71 4.12
CA LEU A 30 3.95 -5.71 3.31
C LEU A 30 5.07 -5.03 4.11
N ALA A 31 4.85 -4.76 5.39
CA ALA A 31 5.85 -4.22 6.31
C ALA A 31 7.06 -5.16 6.45
N GLU A 32 6.81 -6.45 6.64
CA GLU A 32 7.83 -7.50 6.69
C GLU A 32 8.63 -7.59 5.37
N GLU A 33 7.95 -7.62 4.22
CA GLU A 33 8.60 -7.75 2.91
C GLU A 33 9.43 -6.52 2.50
N THR A 34 9.12 -5.35 3.07
CA THR A 34 9.83 -4.09 2.78
C THR A 34 10.83 -3.69 3.86
N ASP A 35 10.96 -4.49 4.93
CA ASP A 35 11.71 -4.13 6.13
C ASP A 35 11.30 -2.75 6.71
N LEU A 36 10.01 -2.43 6.63
CA LEU A 36 9.43 -1.19 7.15
C LEU A 36 8.61 -1.45 8.39
N HIS A 37 8.53 -0.47 9.28
CA HIS A 37 7.63 -0.55 10.41
C HIS A 37 6.16 -0.53 9.96
N LEU A 38 5.29 -1.34 10.58
CA LEU A 38 3.86 -1.42 10.25
C LEU A 38 3.17 -0.05 10.23
N THR A 39 3.45 0.80 11.21
CA THR A 39 2.85 2.16 11.28
C THR A 39 3.32 3.07 10.15
N TYR A 40 4.49 2.79 9.58
CA TYR A 40 4.98 3.51 8.41
C TYR A 40 4.23 3.07 7.16
N VAL A 41 4.06 1.77 6.93
CA VAL A 41 3.20 1.23 5.85
C VAL A 41 1.77 1.79 5.94
N GLN A 42 1.19 1.83 7.14
CA GLN A 42 -0.13 2.43 7.36
C GLN A 42 -0.16 3.92 7.00
N SER A 43 0.89 4.67 7.29
CA SER A 43 0.99 6.09 6.94
C SER A 43 1.15 6.31 5.44
N ILE A 44 1.87 5.42 4.77
CA ILE A 44 2.03 5.40 3.31
C ILE A 44 0.68 5.15 2.64
N GLU A 45 -0.07 4.12 3.07
CA GLU A 45 -1.40 3.83 2.52
C GLU A 45 -2.47 4.90 2.80
N ARG A 46 -2.19 5.83 3.72
CA ARG A 46 -3.03 7.01 3.97
C ARG A 46 -2.55 8.26 3.25
N GLY A 47 -1.38 8.23 2.60
CA GLY A 47 -0.77 9.41 1.97
C GLY A 47 -0.34 10.51 2.96
N THR A 48 -0.17 10.18 4.24
CA THR A 48 0.10 11.18 5.30
C THR A 48 1.59 11.46 5.51
N ARG A 49 2.47 10.80 4.75
CA ARG A 49 3.93 11.00 4.83
C ARG A 49 4.52 11.09 3.43
N ASN A 50 5.52 11.95 3.31
CA ASN A 50 6.44 11.89 2.19
C ASN A 50 7.34 10.66 2.33
N ILE A 51 7.67 10.00 1.22
CA ILE A 51 8.51 8.80 1.20
C ILE A 51 9.75 9.06 0.33
N SER A 52 10.86 8.39 0.67
CA SER A 52 12.04 8.41 -0.19
C SER A 52 11.83 7.55 -1.44
N VAL A 53 12.64 7.78 -2.46
CA VAL A 53 12.67 6.93 -3.67
C VAL A 53 13.03 5.48 -3.32
N GLY A 54 13.91 5.25 -2.35
CA GLY A 54 14.25 3.90 -1.89
C GLY A 54 13.05 3.14 -1.31
N VAL A 55 12.21 3.81 -0.52
CA VAL A 55 10.96 3.22 -0.02
C VAL A 55 9.98 2.94 -1.15
N LEU A 56 9.89 3.84 -2.14
CA LEU A 56 9.03 3.64 -3.30
C LEU A 56 9.46 2.41 -4.12
N LEU A 57 10.77 2.19 -4.31
CA LEU A 57 11.32 1.02 -4.99
C LEU A 57 11.07 -0.26 -4.18
N ALA A 58 11.34 -0.26 -2.87
CA ALA A 58 11.07 -1.40 -1.99
C ALA A 58 9.59 -1.83 -2.03
N LEU A 59 8.66 -0.86 -2.03
CA LEU A 59 7.23 -1.13 -2.19
C LEU A 59 6.90 -1.75 -3.55
N ALA A 60 7.54 -1.28 -4.62
CA ALA A 60 7.34 -1.81 -5.96
C ALA A 60 7.82 -3.27 -6.07
N ASP A 61 8.98 -3.56 -5.46
CA ASP A 61 9.57 -4.91 -5.42
C ASP A 61 8.72 -5.86 -4.57
N ALA A 62 8.33 -5.47 -3.35
CA ALA A 62 7.47 -6.28 -2.49
C ALA A 62 6.08 -6.51 -3.10
N LEU A 63 5.53 -5.50 -3.77
CA LEU A 63 4.28 -5.63 -4.50
C LEU A 63 4.44 -6.27 -5.87
N ASP A 64 5.65 -6.64 -6.29
CA ASP A 64 6.02 -7.24 -7.57
C ASP A 64 5.27 -6.56 -8.74
N VAL A 65 5.56 -5.26 -8.89
CA VAL A 65 5.05 -4.41 -9.96
C VAL A 65 6.13 -3.39 -10.36
N PRO A 66 6.13 -2.90 -11.61
CA PRO A 66 6.99 -1.77 -11.98
C PRO A 66 6.66 -0.53 -11.14
N VAL A 67 7.68 0.23 -10.73
CA VAL A 67 7.52 1.44 -9.90
C VAL A 67 6.56 2.47 -10.52
N GLY A 68 6.56 2.59 -11.86
CA GLY A 68 5.64 3.47 -12.58
C GLY A 68 4.15 3.13 -12.36
N ARG A 69 3.83 1.90 -11.93
CA ARG A 69 2.47 1.50 -11.57
C ARG A 69 2.00 2.14 -10.27
N LEU A 70 2.92 2.48 -9.36
CA LEU A 70 2.62 3.19 -8.12
C LEU A 70 2.38 4.69 -8.36
N LEU A 71 2.95 5.25 -9.43
CA LEU A 71 2.85 6.66 -9.80
C LEU A 71 1.65 7.00 -10.70
N ARG A 72 0.85 6.01 -11.13
CA ARG A 72 -0.32 6.28 -11.98
C ARG A 72 -1.37 7.06 -11.21
N ASP A 73 -1.96 8.06 -11.85
CA ASP A 73 -3.04 8.87 -11.26
C ASP A 73 -4.15 7.97 -10.67
N ALA A 74 -4.37 8.12 -9.36
CA ALA A 74 -5.38 7.38 -8.62
C ALA A 74 -5.89 8.24 -7.45
N LYS A 75 -7.18 8.08 -7.12
CA LYS A 75 -7.79 8.75 -5.95
C LYS A 75 -7.70 7.85 -4.73
N LEU A 76 -7.34 8.42 -3.60
CA LEU A 76 -7.31 7.68 -2.35
C LEU A 76 -8.72 7.57 -1.77
N GLU A 77 -9.34 6.41 -1.99
CA GLU A 77 -10.66 6.15 -1.41
C GLU A 77 -10.57 5.91 0.10
N PRO A 78 -11.44 6.55 0.92
CA PRO A 78 -11.45 6.35 2.35
C PRO A 78 -11.71 4.87 2.68
N PRO A 79 -11.17 4.35 3.79
CA PRO A 79 -11.46 2.99 4.18
C PRO A 79 -12.96 2.80 4.38
N LYS A 80 -13.52 1.82 3.66
CA LYS A 80 -14.90 1.36 3.87
C LYS A 80 -15.05 0.99 5.34
N ARG A 81 -15.78 1.80 6.10
CA ARG A 81 -16.11 1.53 7.50
C ARG A 81 -16.97 0.26 7.54
N GLY A 82 -16.54 -0.76 8.28
CA GLY A 82 -17.27 -2.02 8.45
C GLY A 82 -16.44 -3.10 9.11
N ARG A 83 -17.09 -4.03 9.83
CA ARG A 83 -16.44 -5.15 10.52
C ARG A 83 -15.65 -5.98 9.50
N PRO A 84 -14.35 -6.25 9.71
CA PRO A 84 -13.58 -7.08 8.79
C PRO A 84 -14.27 -8.44 8.62
N LYS A 85 -14.54 -8.86 7.39
CA LYS A 85 -15.06 -10.21 7.11
C LYS A 85 -14.04 -11.21 7.65
N LYS A 86 -14.42 -12.05 8.62
CA LYS A 86 -13.57 -13.11 9.17
C LYS A 86 -12.94 -13.89 8.00
N ARG A 87 -11.61 -13.88 7.90
CA ARG A 87 -10.87 -14.74 6.97
C ARG A 87 -11.17 -16.18 7.36
N ARG A 88 -11.86 -16.94 6.50
CA ARG A 88 -11.90 -18.40 6.62
C ARG A 88 -10.47 -18.88 6.35
N VAL A 89 -9.74 -19.22 7.41
CA VAL A 89 -8.46 -19.90 7.29
C VAL A 89 -8.74 -21.22 6.59
N ARG A 90 -8.27 -21.38 5.34
CA ARG A 90 -8.21 -22.70 4.72
C ARG A 90 -7.17 -23.47 5.53
N ARG A 91 -7.61 -24.34 6.44
CA ARG A 91 -6.76 -25.37 7.03
C ARG A 91 -6.11 -26.12 5.88
N ARG A 92 -4.78 -26.07 5.77
CA ARG A 92 -4.04 -27.12 5.10
C ARG A 92 -3.90 -28.23 6.15
N GLU A 93 -4.62 -29.32 5.92
CA GLU A 93 -4.41 -30.60 6.61
C GLU A 93 -3.24 -31.35 5.94
N PRO A 94 -2.63 -32.31 6.66
CA PRO A 94 -1.17 -32.46 6.81
C PRO A 94 -0.41 -32.95 5.57
#